data_AF-A0AA38NUR4-F1
#
_entry.id   AF-A0AA38NUR4-F1
#
_cell.length_a   1.000
_cell.length_b   1.000
_cell.length_c   1.000
_cell.angle_alpha   90.00
_cell.angle_beta   90.00
_cell.angle_gamma   90.00
#
_symmetry.space_group_name_H-M   'P 1'
#
loop_
_entity.id
_entity.type
_entity.pdbx_description
1 polymer ?
#
loop_
_entity_poly.entity_id
_entity_poly.type
_entity_poly.pdbx_seq_one_letter_code
_entity_poly.pdbx_strand_id
1 'polypeptide(L)'
;VDRKVKALLNKLTVENFDSISDQIIAWANRSEKETDGRTLIRVICLIFEKATDEATWSEVYASLCRKMMKQISPRVQDEGIKNSRGKPIVGGQLFRKHLLNICQENFERGWATREASAAAATTETINDQSVNTSQEYREVALYSDEYYAAQKAKRRGLGLVKFIGELFKLQMLTERIMHKCLKKLISNTPQEVEIESLCKLLTTVGPKLDTAKSLARMNSYFDLLKEWMKNPQVNLRSKFMLQDVIELRERTWQ
;
A
#
# COMPACT_ATOMS: atom_id res chain seq x y z
N VAL A 1 -4.41 22.93 8.68
CA VAL A 1 -3.36 21.88 8.65
C VAL A 1 -3.13 21.38 7.23
N ASP A 2 -4.19 20.91 6.56
CA ASP A 2 -4.15 20.30 5.22
C ASP A 2 -3.34 21.05 4.17
N ARG A 3 -3.66 22.32 3.87
CA ARG A 3 -2.98 23.08 2.82
C ARG A 3 -1.46 23.18 3.05
N LYS A 4 -1.05 23.36 4.31
CA LYS A 4 0.38 23.51 4.68
C LYS A 4 1.10 22.17 4.61
N VAL A 5 0.51 21.11 5.15
CA VAL A 5 1.11 19.77 5.12
C VAL A 5 1.18 19.23 3.69
N LYS A 6 0.12 19.41 2.87
CA LYS A 6 0.17 19.06 1.44
C LYS A 6 1.27 19.81 0.68
N ALA A 7 1.44 21.11 0.96
CA ALA A 7 2.52 21.89 0.35
C ALA A 7 3.92 21.40 0.76
N LEU A 8 4.08 20.90 1.99
CA LEU A 8 5.32 20.28 2.45
C LEU A 8 5.54 18.93 1.76
N LEU A 9 4.52 18.07 1.71
CA LEU A 9 4.60 16.76 1.04
C LEU A 9 4.92 16.90 -0.46
N ASN A 10 4.38 17.91 -1.14
CA ASN A 10 4.71 18.21 -2.55
C ASN A 10 6.19 18.60 -2.76
N LYS A 11 6.86 19.07 -1.71
CA LYS A 11 8.27 19.47 -1.76
C LYS A 11 9.20 18.40 -1.21
N LEU A 12 8.67 17.32 -0.63
CA LEU A 12 9.47 16.31 0.05
C LEU A 12 10.30 15.52 -0.97
N THR A 13 11.62 15.65 -0.89
CA THR A 13 12.58 14.89 -1.68
C THR A 13 13.64 14.28 -0.75
N VAL A 14 14.53 13.45 -1.30
CA VAL A 14 15.68 12.91 -0.54
C VAL A 14 16.62 14.03 -0.08
N GLU A 15 16.84 15.03 -0.94
CA GLU A 15 17.79 16.13 -0.69
C GLU A 15 17.33 17.06 0.45
N ASN A 16 16.04 17.35 0.52
CA ASN A 16 15.48 18.23 1.54
C ASN A 16 14.74 17.47 2.66
N PHE A 17 14.95 16.15 2.73
CA PHE A 17 14.20 15.24 3.58
C PHE A 17 14.17 15.72 5.02
N ASP A 18 15.32 16.03 5.61
CA ASP A 18 15.39 16.40 7.02
C ASP A 18 14.61 17.67 7.34
N SER A 19 14.84 18.74 6.59
CA SER A 19 14.16 20.02 6.79
C SER A 19 12.64 19.92 6.61
N ILE A 20 12.17 19.23 5.57
CA ILE A 20 10.73 19.11 5.30
C ILE A 20 10.07 18.15 6.30
N SER A 21 10.71 17.04 6.63
CA SER A 21 10.17 16.09 7.61
C SER A 21 10.06 16.69 9.01
N ASP A 22 11.05 17.49 9.44
CA ASP A 22 10.99 18.19 10.74
C ASP A 22 9.83 19.18 10.79
N GLN A 23 9.57 19.90 9.69
CA GLN A 23 8.41 20.78 9.59
C GLN A 23 7.09 20.00 9.66
N ILE A 24 6.97 18.86 8.99
CA ILE A 24 5.79 18.00 9.06
C ILE A 24 5.58 17.46 10.49
N ILE A 25 6.66 17.05 11.16
CA ILE A 25 6.63 16.56 12.55
C ILE A 25 6.19 17.69 13.49
N ALA A 26 6.68 18.91 13.30
CA ALA A 26 6.24 20.08 14.07
C ALA A 26 4.74 20.35 13.90
N TRP A 27 4.18 20.13 12.70
CA TRP A 27 2.73 20.19 12.49
C TRP A 27 2.00 19.07 13.24
N ALA A 28 2.51 17.84 13.18
CA ALA A 28 1.92 16.70 13.89
C ALA A 28 1.95 16.88 15.42
N ASN A 29 3.03 17.44 15.97
CA ASN A 29 3.18 17.73 17.40
C ASN A 29 2.26 18.86 17.90
N ARG A 30 1.57 19.60 17.03
CA ARG A 30 0.50 20.52 17.49
C ARG A 30 -0.64 19.79 18.18
N SER A 31 -0.75 18.48 17.93
CA SER A 31 -1.71 17.59 18.58
C SER A 31 -1.45 17.44 20.10
N GLU A 32 -0.33 17.95 20.64
CA GLU A 32 -0.14 18.09 22.09
C GLU A 32 -1.24 18.93 22.77
N LYS A 33 -1.88 19.84 22.01
CA LYS A 33 -2.96 20.70 22.50
C LYS A 33 -4.35 20.11 22.25
N GLU A 34 -4.42 18.88 21.77
CA GLU A 34 -5.65 18.17 21.42
C GLU A 34 -5.80 16.93 22.32
N THR A 35 -7.05 16.52 22.59
CA THR A 35 -7.35 15.33 23.39
C THR A 35 -7.58 14.07 22.55
N ASP A 36 -7.87 14.24 21.26
CA ASP A 36 -8.31 13.19 20.32
C ASP A 36 -7.28 12.85 19.23
N GLY A 37 -6.08 13.45 19.27
CA GLY A 37 -5.04 13.18 18.29
C GLY A 37 -5.38 13.61 16.84
N ARG A 38 -6.45 14.38 16.62
CA ARG A 38 -7.02 14.66 15.28
C ARG A 38 -6.02 15.23 14.27
N THR A 39 -5.12 16.13 14.70
CA THR A 39 -4.10 16.68 13.81
C THR A 39 -3.08 15.63 13.42
N LEU A 40 -2.65 14.78 14.36
CA LEU A 40 -1.75 13.67 14.07
C LEU A 40 -2.38 12.71 13.04
N ILE A 41 -3.63 12.31 13.28
CA ILE A 41 -4.39 11.44 12.38
C ILE A 41 -4.48 12.08 10.99
N ARG A 42 -4.81 13.37 10.90
CA ARG A 42 -4.92 14.06 9.62
C ARG A 42 -3.60 14.10 8.87
N VAL A 43 -2.48 14.37 9.55
CA VAL A 43 -1.15 14.34 8.92
C VAL A 43 -0.83 12.94 8.38
N ILE A 44 -1.12 11.88 9.14
CA ILE A 44 -0.92 10.51 8.66
C ILE A 44 -1.77 10.23 7.42
N CYS A 45 -3.06 10.60 7.41
CA CYS A 45 -3.93 10.42 6.25
C CYS A 45 -3.38 11.15 5.00
N LEU A 46 -2.86 12.37 5.16
CA LEU A 46 -2.27 13.11 4.03
C LEU A 46 -1.01 12.44 3.47
N ILE A 47 -0.19 11.83 4.33
CA ILE A 47 0.97 11.04 3.89
C ILE A 47 0.50 9.82 3.11
N PHE A 48 -0.54 9.11 3.56
CA PHE A 48 -1.11 7.97 2.82
C PHE A 48 -1.69 8.38 1.48
N GLU A 49 -2.50 9.44 1.44
CA GLU A 49 -3.06 9.96 0.19
C GLU A 49 -1.93 10.20 -0.84
N LYS A 50 -0.83 10.84 -0.43
CA LYS A 50 0.32 11.11 -1.31
C LYS A 50 1.10 9.84 -1.68
N ALA A 51 1.41 8.98 -0.71
CA ALA A 51 2.18 7.76 -0.94
C ALA A 51 1.46 6.75 -1.86
N THR A 52 0.13 6.73 -1.84
CA THR A 52 -0.68 5.90 -2.74
C THR A 52 -0.75 6.46 -4.16
N ASP A 53 -0.75 7.78 -4.32
CA ASP A 53 -0.73 8.46 -5.62
C ASP A 53 0.66 8.42 -6.28
N GLU A 54 1.71 8.45 -5.48
CA GLU A 54 3.11 8.60 -5.89
C GLU A 54 3.94 7.39 -5.46
N ALA A 55 3.56 6.22 -5.96
CA ALA A 55 4.16 4.93 -5.60
C ALA A 55 5.68 4.88 -5.82
N THR A 56 6.25 5.68 -6.73
CA THR A 56 7.70 5.78 -6.94
C THR A 56 8.44 6.28 -5.70
N TRP A 57 7.81 7.14 -4.89
CA TRP A 57 8.40 7.75 -3.69
C TRP A 57 7.96 7.08 -2.38
N SER A 58 7.34 5.90 -2.43
CA SER A 58 6.88 5.17 -1.24
C SER A 58 7.95 4.98 -0.17
N GLU A 59 9.22 4.79 -0.55
CA GLU A 59 10.33 4.65 0.41
C GLU A 59 10.64 5.95 1.16
N VAL A 60 10.53 7.10 0.50
CA VAL A 60 10.69 8.43 1.14
C VAL A 60 9.56 8.66 2.14
N TYR A 61 8.32 8.34 1.75
CA TYR A 61 7.17 8.42 2.66
C TYR A 61 7.27 7.45 3.84
N ALA A 62 7.79 6.24 3.63
CA ALA A 62 7.99 5.28 4.71
C ALA A 62 9.08 5.74 5.69
N SER A 63 10.15 6.34 5.16
CA SER A 63 11.21 6.97 5.95
C SER A 63 10.67 8.14 6.78
N LEU A 64 9.79 8.97 6.21
CA LEU A 64 9.09 10.02 6.94
C LEU A 64 8.27 9.44 8.10
N CYS A 65 7.46 8.41 7.85
CA CYS A 65 6.71 7.73 8.91
C CYS A 65 7.63 7.16 10.01
N ARG A 66 8.79 6.61 9.64
CA ARG A 66 9.79 6.11 10.59
C ARG A 66 10.39 7.23 11.44
N LYS A 67 10.67 8.39 10.84
CA LYS A 67 11.15 9.58 11.57
C LYS A 67 10.07 10.12 12.52
N MET A 68 8.84 10.24 12.04
CA MET A 68 7.68 10.61 12.88
C MET A 68 7.53 9.64 14.07
N MET A 69 7.56 8.32 13.83
CA MET A 69 7.45 7.34 14.92
C MET A 69 8.51 7.54 16.02
N LYS A 70 9.67 8.10 15.71
CA LYS A 70 10.73 8.40 16.69
C LYS A 70 10.59 9.77 17.36
N GLN A 71 10.04 10.76 16.66
CA GLN A 71 10.10 12.18 17.04
C GLN A 71 8.74 12.81 17.41
N ILE A 72 7.62 12.07 17.27
CA ILE A 72 6.35 12.54 17.83
C ILE A 72 6.49 12.66 19.34
N SER A 73 6.09 13.81 19.85
CA SER A 73 6.24 14.20 21.24
C SER A 73 5.52 13.22 22.17
N PRO A 74 6.15 12.82 23.31
CA PRO A 74 5.50 11.99 24.32
C PRO A 74 4.26 12.62 24.96
N ARG A 75 4.01 13.92 24.74
CA ARG A 75 2.81 14.62 25.21
C ARG A 75 1.61 14.47 24.29
N VAL A 76 1.81 14.03 23.05
CA VAL A 76 0.71 13.74 22.12
C VAL A 76 0.03 12.47 22.59
N GLN A 77 -1.27 12.57 22.85
CA GLN A 77 -2.12 11.49 23.32
C GLN A 77 -3.48 11.49 22.60
N ASP A 78 -4.18 10.38 22.71
CA ASP A 78 -5.59 10.23 22.30
C ASP A 78 -6.31 9.54 23.46
N GLU A 79 -7.26 10.23 24.09
CA GLU A 79 -8.01 9.74 25.25
C GLU A 79 -8.79 8.45 24.96
N GLY A 80 -9.18 8.24 23.70
CA GLY A 80 -9.87 7.05 23.23
C GLY A 80 -8.95 5.84 23.05
N ILE A 81 -7.63 6.02 23.02
CA ILE A 81 -6.67 4.95 22.72
C ILE A 81 -5.85 4.58 23.95
N LYS A 82 -6.19 3.40 24.50
CA LYS A 82 -5.49 2.79 25.63
C LYS A 82 -4.82 1.48 25.24
N ASN A 83 -3.78 1.11 25.97
CA ASN A 83 -3.17 -0.21 25.85
C ASN A 83 -3.99 -1.27 26.60
N SER A 84 -3.57 -2.54 26.50
CA SER A 84 -4.23 -3.67 27.17
C SER A 84 -4.29 -3.56 28.71
N ARG A 85 -3.50 -2.66 29.30
CA ARG A 85 -3.48 -2.38 30.74
C ARG A 85 -4.26 -1.11 31.11
N GLY A 86 -5.04 -0.56 30.18
CA GLY A 86 -5.82 0.66 30.38
C GLY A 86 -5.01 1.96 30.44
N LYS A 87 -3.69 1.93 30.21
CA LYS A 87 -2.86 3.14 30.19
C LYS A 87 -2.94 3.84 28.83
N PRO A 88 -2.91 5.18 28.79
CA PRO A 88 -2.90 5.93 27.53
C PRO A 88 -1.67 5.57 26.70
N ILE A 89 -1.86 5.43 25.38
CA ILE A 89 -0.76 5.27 24.44
C ILE A 89 -0.37 6.68 23.97
N VAL A 90 0.91 7.02 24.04
CA VAL A 90 1.41 8.37 23.73
C VAL A 90 2.58 8.32 22.73
N GLY A 91 2.86 9.47 22.13
CA GLY A 91 4.04 9.68 21.29
C GLY A 91 4.14 8.73 20.09
N GLY A 92 5.34 8.21 19.86
CA GLY A 92 5.63 7.28 18.76
C GLY A 92 4.78 6.00 18.75
N GLN A 93 4.39 5.48 19.91
CA GLN A 93 3.53 4.30 19.99
C GLN A 93 2.10 4.62 19.54
N LEU A 94 1.62 5.83 19.84
CA LEU A 94 0.33 6.31 19.37
C LEU A 94 0.35 6.49 17.85
N PHE A 95 1.40 7.11 17.32
CA PHE A 95 1.61 7.21 15.88
C PHE A 95 1.57 5.84 15.20
N ARG A 96 2.28 4.84 15.73
CA ARG A 96 2.27 3.47 15.19
C ARG A 96 0.86 2.86 15.22
N LYS A 97 0.09 3.09 16.29
CA LYS A 97 -1.28 2.60 16.42
C LYS A 97 -2.19 3.20 15.33
N HIS A 98 -2.18 4.52 15.17
CA HIS A 98 -2.95 5.17 14.10
C HIS A 98 -2.49 4.73 12.72
N LEU A 99 -1.18 4.63 12.50
CA LEU A 99 -0.61 4.14 11.24
C LEU A 99 -1.15 2.75 10.88
N LEU A 100 -1.20 1.83 11.85
CA LEU A 100 -1.74 0.49 11.64
C LEU A 100 -3.25 0.51 11.32
N ASN A 101 -4.04 1.30 12.05
CA ASN A 101 -5.48 1.43 11.82
C ASN A 101 -5.76 2.00 10.42
N ILE A 102 -5.06 3.09 10.06
CA ILE A 102 -5.16 3.73 8.75
C ILE A 102 -4.75 2.77 7.64
N CYS A 103 -3.69 1.98 7.81
CA CYS A 103 -3.32 0.92 6.86
C CYS A 103 -4.45 -0.08 6.65
N GLN A 104 -5.09 -0.54 7.73
CA GLN A 104 -6.17 -1.53 7.65
C GLN A 104 -7.37 -0.97 6.91
N GLU A 105 -7.82 0.23 7.29
CA GLU A 105 -8.97 0.90 6.68
C GLU A 105 -8.73 1.25 5.21
N ASN A 106 -7.56 1.83 4.89
CA ASN A 106 -7.24 2.21 3.51
C ASN A 106 -7.01 0.99 2.63
N PHE A 107 -6.47 -0.10 3.18
CA PHE A 107 -6.34 -1.35 2.43
C PHE A 107 -7.71 -1.91 2.04
N GLU A 108 -8.65 -1.99 2.99
CA GLU A 108 -10.01 -2.47 2.69
C GLU A 108 -10.73 -1.56 1.70
N ARG A 109 -10.70 -0.25 1.95
CA ARG A 109 -11.38 0.75 1.12
C ARG A 109 -10.78 0.86 -0.27
N GLY A 110 -9.46 1.05 -0.36
CA GLY A 110 -8.76 1.19 -1.63
C GLY A 110 -8.88 -0.05 -2.50
N TRP A 111 -8.92 -1.22 -1.87
CA TRP A 111 -9.16 -2.46 -2.60
C TRP A 111 -10.60 -2.62 -3.07
N ALA A 112 -11.59 -2.34 -2.21
CA ALA A 112 -13.00 -2.37 -2.59
C ALA A 112 -13.28 -1.40 -3.76
N THR A 113 -12.70 -0.21 -3.75
CA THR A 113 -12.80 0.74 -4.87
C THR A 113 -12.21 0.16 -6.16
N ARG A 114 -11.04 -0.50 -6.09
CA ARG A 114 -10.44 -1.16 -7.26
C ARG A 114 -11.34 -2.28 -7.81
N GLU A 115 -11.90 -3.13 -6.95
CA GLU A 115 -12.81 -4.21 -7.36
C GLU A 115 -14.09 -3.66 -7.97
N ALA A 116 -14.69 -2.62 -7.37
CA ALA A 116 -15.89 -1.98 -7.89
C ALA A 116 -15.64 -1.34 -9.28
N SER A 117 -14.53 -0.63 -9.46
CA SER A 117 -14.19 -0.03 -10.75
C SER A 117 -13.86 -1.08 -11.82
N ALA A 118 -13.24 -2.21 -11.44
CA ALA A 118 -12.98 -3.31 -12.36
C ALA A 118 -14.28 -4.02 -12.80
N ALA A 119 -15.23 -4.20 -11.88
CA ALA A 119 -16.54 -4.76 -12.18
C ALA A 119 -17.34 -3.85 -13.13
N ALA A 120 -17.38 -2.54 -12.85
CA ALA A 120 -18.05 -1.55 -13.70
C ALA A 120 -17.51 -1.57 -15.14
N ALA A 121 -16.18 -1.62 -15.31
CA ALA A 121 -15.55 -1.72 -16.63
C ALA A 121 -15.88 -3.03 -17.38
N THR A 122 -16.21 -4.12 -16.66
CA THR A 122 -16.53 -5.42 -17.28
C THR A 122 -18.01 -5.52 -17.66
N THR A 123 -18.92 -4.95 -16.87
CA THR A 123 -20.37 -5.00 -17.12
C THR A 123 -20.77 -4.29 -18.41
N GLU A 124 -20.13 -3.17 -18.76
CA GLU A 124 -20.40 -2.47 -20.02
C GLU A 124 -19.84 -3.21 -21.24
N THR A 125 -18.68 -3.87 -21.13
CA THR A 125 -18.17 -4.73 -22.22
C THR A 125 -19.06 -5.93 -22.55
N ILE A 126 -20.00 -6.29 -21.67
CA ILE A 126 -20.99 -7.37 -21.88
C ILE A 126 -22.30 -6.79 -22.45
N ASN A 127 -22.75 -5.62 -21.99
CA ASN A 127 -23.95 -4.97 -22.52
C ASN A 127 -23.76 -4.44 -23.96
N ASP A 128 -22.52 -4.15 -24.37
CA ASP A 128 -22.21 -3.60 -25.71
C ASP A 128 -21.87 -4.69 -26.76
N GLN A 129 -21.89 -5.97 -26.37
CA GLN A 129 -21.68 -7.10 -27.30
C GLN A 129 -22.87 -7.35 -28.26
N SER A 130 -23.95 -6.57 -28.18
CA SER A 130 -25.07 -6.63 -29.12
C SER A 130 -24.89 -5.77 -30.38
N VAL A 131 -23.78 -5.04 -30.54
CA VAL A 131 -23.53 -4.20 -31.72
C VAL A 131 -22.16 -4.52 -32.31
N ASN A 132 -22.11 -4.80 -33.61
CA ASN A 132 -20.90 -5.11 -34.39
C ASN A 132 -19.70 -4.24 -34.00
N THR A 133 -18.72 -4.82 -33.31
CA THR A 133 -17.47 -4.16 -32.88
C THR A 133 -16.66 -3.64 -34.06
N SER A 134 -16.81 -2.37 -34.39
CA SER A 134 -15.86 -1.61 -35.20
C SER A 134 -14.69 -1.16 -34.30
N GLN A 135 -13.49 -1.01 -34.87
CA GLN A 135 -12.28 -0.58 -34.14
C GLN A 135 -12.48 0.77 -33.42
N GLU A 136 -13.32 1.66 -33.96
CA GLU A 136 -13.69 2.94 -33.36
C GLU A 136 -14.41 2.82 -32.01
N TYR A 137 -15.28 1.82 -31.80
CA TYR A 137 -15.99 1.66 -30.51
C TYR A 137 -15.05 1.16 -29.40
N ARG A 138 -14.08 0.29 -29.75
CA ARG A 138 -13.00 -0.10 -28.82
C ARG A 138 -12.13 1.08 -28.44
N GLU A 139 -11.90 2.00 -29.37
CA GLU A 139 -11.15 3.22 -29.12
C GLU A 139 -11.92 4.18 -28.21
N VAL A 140 -13.22 4.42 -28.47
CA VAL A 140 -14.08 5.27 -27.60
C VAL A 140 -14.18 4.72 -26.18
N ALA A 141 -14.31 3.39 -26.00
CA ALA A 141 -14.34 2.76 -24.68
C ALA A 141 -13.01 2.88 -23.90
N LEU A 142 -11.87 3.02 -24.59
CA LEU A 142 -10.57 3.27 -23.97
C LEU A 142 -10.41 4.71 -23.46
N TYR A 143 -11.24 5.64 -23.94
CA TYR A 143 -11.25 7.05 -23.55
C TYR A 143 -12.41 7.44 -22.61
N SER A 144 -13.20 6.49 -22.11
CA SER A 144 -14.29 6.80 -21.18
C SER A 144 -13.77 7.24 -19.80
N ASP A 145 -14.52 8.12 -19.15
CA ASP A 145 -14.21 8.58 -17.79
C ASP A 145 -14.17 7.40 -16.80
N GLU A 146 -15.01 6.38 -17.00
CA GLU A 146 -15.02 5.14 -16.22
C GLU A 146 -13.72 4.33 -16.37
N TYR A 147 -13.18 4.21 -17.59
CA TYR A 147 -11.91 3.51 -17.82
C TYR A 147 -10.75 4.24 -17.11
N TYR A 148 -10.67 5.56 -17.23
CA TYR A 148 -9.67 6.36 -16.52
C TYR A 148 -9.81 6.23 -15.00
N ALA A 149 -11.04 6.22 -14.48
CA ALA A 149 -11.30 6.01 -13.06
C ALA A 149 -10.83 4.62 -12.60
N ALA A 150 -11.10 3.57 -13.38
CA ALA A 150 -10.65 2.21 -13.09
C ALA A 150 -9.13 2.06 -13.11
N GLN A 151 -8.45 2.61 -14.11
CA GLN A 151 -6.97 2.60 -14.17
C GLN A 151 -6.37 3.39 -13.00
N LYS A 152 -6.95 4.53 -12.63
CA LYS A 152 -6.52 5.32 -11.47
C LYS A 152 -6.71 4.55 -10.17
N ALA A 153 -7.84 3.89 -9.98
CA ALA A 153 -8.11 3.05 -8.81
C ALA A 153 -7.14 1.87 -8.72
N LYS A 154 -6.87 1.20 -9.86
CA LYS A 154 -5.87 0.12 -9.96
C LYS A 154 -4.48 0.60 -9.58
N ARG A 155 -4.02 1.73 -10.15
CA ARG A 155 -2.71 2.34 -9.85
C ARG A 155 -2.57 2.69 -8.37
N ARG A 156 -3.60 3.30 -7.78
CA ARG A 156 -3.63 3.64 -6.35
C ARG A 156 -3.60 2.39 -5.45
N GLY A 157 -4.35 1.35 -5.81
CA GLY A 157 -4.35 0.09 -5.07
C GLY A 157 -2.97 -0.57 -5.04
N LEU A 158 -2.26 -0.58 -6.17
CA LEU A 158 -0.89 -1.10 -6.25
C LEU A 158 0.11 -0.20 -5.52
N GLY A 159 -0.03 1.13 -5.62
CA GLY A 159 0.77 2.09 -4.86
C GLY A 159 0.61 1.92 -3.35
N LEU A 160 -0.61 1.66 -2.89
CA LEU A 160 -0.89 1.33 -1.49
C LEU A 160 -0.15 0.07 -1.04
N VAL A 161 -0.18 -1.00 -1.83
CA VAL A 161 0.52 -2.24 -1.48
C VAL A 161 2.03 -2.03 -1.39
N LYS A 162 2.61 -1.29 -2.35
CA LYS A 162 4.03 -0.93 -2.30
C LYS A 162 4.37 -0.14 -1.03
N PHE A 163 3.56 0.88 -0.71
CA PHE A 163 3.78 1.68 0.48
C PHE A 163 3.67 0.87 1.78
N ILE A 164 2.65 0.01 1.92
CA ILE A 164 2.52 -0.91 3.06
C ILE A 164 3.75 -1.82 3.17
N GLY A 165 4.28 -2.32 2.05
CA GLY A 165 5.53 -3.09 2.01
C GLY A 165 6.72 -2.34 2.60
N GLU A 166 6.93 -1.09 2.22
CA GLU A 166 8.00 -0.24 2.76
C GLU A 166 7.82 0.05 4.26
N LEU A 167 6.58 0.29 4.71
CA LEU A 167 6.28 0.46 6.14
C LEU A 167 6.57 -0.81 6.95
N PHE A 168 6.29 -1.98 6.38
CA PHE A 168 6.59 -3.27 7.00
C PHE A 168 8.10 -3.55 7.05
N LYS A 169 8.85 -3.24 5.98
CA LYS A 169 10.32 -3.30 5.95
C LYS A 169 10.93 -2.50 7.10
N LEU A 170 10.35 -1.34 7.43
CA LEU A 170 10.75 -0.51 8.57
C LEU A 170 10.11 -0.92 9.91
N GLN A 171 9.58 -2.14 10.00
CA GLN A 171 8.96 -2.74 11.19
C GLN A 171 7.83 -1.90 11.80
N MET A 172 7.14 -1.06 11.03
CA MET A 172 6.05 -0.22 11.54
C MET A 172 4.69 -0.92 11.53
N LEU A 173 4.57 -1.99 10.75
CA LEU A 173 3.34 -2.79 10.61
C LEU A 173 3.49 -4.18 11.22
N THR A 174 2.40 -4.95 11.18
CA THR A 174 2.35 -6.33 11.68
C THR A 174 2.32 -7.31 10.49
N GLU A 175 2.74 -8.56 10.71
CA GLU A 175 2.65 -9.62 9.68
C GLU A 175 1.20 -9.84 9.20
N ARG A 176 0.22 -9.64 10.09
CA ARG A 176 -1.20 -9.84 9.78
C ARG A 176 -1.66 -8.99 8.58
N ILE A 177 -1.32 -7.70 8.55
CA ILE A 177 -1.71 -6.84 7.42
C ILE A 177 -0.94 -7.21 6.15
N MET A 178 0.32 -7.65 6.27
CA MET A 178 1.09 -8.10 5.10
C MET A 178 0.54 -9.37 4.47
N HIS A 179 0.19 -10.38 5.26
CA HIS A 179 -0.45 -11.58 4.74
C HIS A 179 -1.80 -11.28 4.07
N LYS A 180 -2.53 -10.27 4.58
CA LYS A 180 -3.77 -9.80 3.93
C LYS A 180 -3.49 -9.17 2.57
N CYS A 181 -2.45 -8.34 2.45
CA CYS A 181 -2.01 -7.75 1.19
C CYS A 181 -1.60 -8.82 0.17
N LEU A 182 -0.76 -9.77 0.56
CA LEU A 182 -0.32 -10.87 -0.30
C LEU A 182 -1.48 -11.73 -0.78
N LYS A 183 -2.34 -12.18 0.15
CA LYS A 183 -3.52 -12.99 -0.19
C LYS A 183 -4.38 -12.30 -1.25
N LYS A 184 -4.63 -11.00 -1.08
CA LYS A 184 -5.49 -10.24 -1.98
C LYS A 184 -4.82 -9.97 -3.33
N LEU A 185 -3.50 -9.76 -3.38
CA LEU A 185 -2.74 -9.67 -4.64
C LEU A 185 -2.81 -10.99 -5.43
N ILE A 186 -2.57 -12.11 -4.77
CA ILE A 186 -2.55 -13.44 -5.38
C ILE A 186 -3.95 -13.91 -5.81
N SER A 187 -5.01 -13.41 -5.19
CA SER A 187 -6.39 -13.75 -5.57
C SER A 187 -6.85 -13.07 -6.87
N ASN A 188 -6.06 -12.17 -7.46
CA ASN A 188 -6.42 -11.53 -8.73
C ASN A 188 -5.93 -12.35 -9.93
N THR A 189 -6.48 -12.03 -11.10
CA THR A 189 -5.96 -12.49 -12.37
C THR A 189 -4.47 -12.10 -12.53
N PRO A 190 -3.59 -13.03 -12.93
CA PRO A 190 -2.15 -12.80 -13.06
C PRO A 190 -1.81 -11.95 -14.29
N GLN A 191 -2.17 -10.68 -14.24
CA GLN A 191 -1.74 -9.68 -15.21
C GLN A 191 -0.31 -9.22 -14.89
N GLU A 192 0.41 -8.74 -15.90
CA GLU A 192 1.83 -8.38 -15.78
C GLU A 192 2.10 -7.39 -14.63
N VAL A 193 1.26 -6.36 -14.48
CA VAL A 193 1.41 -5.33 -13.43
C VAL A 193 1.21 -5.92 -12.03
N GLU A 194 0.23 -6.83 -11.88
CA GLU A 194 -0.04 -7.54 -10.64
C GLU A 194 1.10 -8.47 -10.25
N ILE A 195 1.67 -9.20 -11.23
CA ILE A 195 2.83 -10.07 -11.03
C ILE A 195 4.04 -9.23 -10.62
N GLU A 196 4.33 -8.15 -11.34
CA GLU A 196 5.46 -7.26 -11.03
C GLU A 196 5.34 -6.68 -9.61
N SER A 197 4.14 -6.21 -9.24
CA SER A 197 3.88 -5.68 -7.90
C SER A 197 4.04 -6.75 -6.81
N LEU A 198 3.54 -7.97 -7.06
CA LEU A 198 3.68 -9.09 -6.13
C LEU A 198 5.13 -9.52 -5.97
N CYS A 199 5.87 -9.67 -7.07
CA CYS A 199 7.29 -10.02 -7.05
C CYS A 199 8.09 -8.98 -6.27
N LYS A 200 7.93 -7.68 -6.58
CA LYS A 200 8.59 -6.59 -5.84
C LYS A 200 8.25 -6.62 -4.36
N LEU A 201 6.97 -6.83 -4.02
CA LEU A 201 6.55 -6.91 -2.63
C LEU A 201 7.22 -8.08 -1.90
N LEU A 202 7.21 -9.27 -2.51
CA LEU A 202 7.83 -10.48 -1.95
C LEU A 202 9.34 -10.29 -1.79
N THR A 203 10.04 -9.68 -2.73
CA THR A 203 11.47 -9.33 -2.58
C THR A 203 11.69 -8.41 -1.38
N THR A 204 10.84 -7.40 -1.17
CA THR A 204 10.99 -6.44 -0.07
C THR A 204 10.65 -7.03 1.30
N VAL A 205 9.57 -7.81 1.42
CA VAL A 205 9.04 -8.26 2.72
C VAL A 205 9.33 -9.73 3.03
N GLY A 206 9.63 -10.54 2.01
CA GLY A 206 9.86 -11.98 2.08
C GLY A 206 10.86 -12.40 3.15
N PRO A 207 12.08 -11.83 3.21
CA PRO A 207 13.07 -12.21 4.22
C PRO A 207 12.58 -12.05 5.67
N LYS A 208 11.69 -11.08 5.92
CA LYS A 208 11.10 -10.83 7.25
C LYS A 208 9.80 -11.59 7.49
N LEU A 209 9.13 -12.02 6.42
CA LEU A 209 7.82 -12.65 6.49
C LEU A 209 7.91 -14.18 6.43
N ASP A 210 8.98 -14.74 5.88
CA ASP A 210 9.19 -16.20 5.77
C ASP A 210 9.81 -16.76 7.05
N THR A 211 8.98 -16.87 8.09
CA THR A 211 9.37 -17.38 9.41
C THR A 211 8.72 -18.74 9.66
N ALA A 212 9.19 -19.48 10.66
CA ALA A 212 8.58 -20.76 11.05
C ALA A 212 7.07 -20.66 11.35
N LYS A 213 6.59 -19.51 11.85
CA LYS A 213 5.17 -19.29 12.18
C LYS A 213 4.30 -19.06 10.96
N SER A 214 4.87 -18.54 9.88
CA SER A 214 4.19 -18.16 8.63
C SER A 214 4.52 -19.08 7.46
N LEU A 215 5.42 -20.06 7.66
CA LEU A 215 5.93 -20.97 6.63
C LEU A 215 4.82 -21.64 5.81
N ALA A 216 3.78 -22.16 6.47
CA ALA A 216 2.65 -22.79 5.78
C ALA A 216 1.95 -21.82 4.81
N ARG A 217 1.75 -20.56 5.23
CA ARG A 217 1.15 -19.52 4.38
C ARG A 217 2.07 -19.15 3.22
N MET A 218 3.37 -19.01 3.50
CA MET A 218 4.36 -18.71 2.46
C MET A 218 4.45 -19.83 1.43
N ASN A 219 4.41 -21.10 1.85
CA ASN A 219 4.35 -22.23 0.93
C ASN A 219 3.13 -22.14 0.02
N SER A 220 1.93 -21.94 0.58
CA SER A 220 0.72 -21.78 -0.22
C SER A 220 0.80 -20.62 -1.22
N TYR A 221 1.46 -19.51 -0.87
CA TYR A 221 1.66 -18.42 -1.83
C TYR A 221 2.57 -18.83 -2.98
N PHE A 222 3.68 -19.50 -2.70
CA PHE A 222 4.64 -19.92 -3.72
C PHE A 222 4.11 -21.08 -4.58
N ASP A 223 3.24 -21.93 -4.05
CA ASP A 223 2.53 -22.93 -4.85
C ASP A 223 1.63 -22.26 -5.90
N LEU A 224 0.91 -21.20 -5.51
CA LEU A 224 0.11 -20.40 -6.45
C LEU A 224 0.97 -19.68 -7.50
N LEU A 225 2.16 -19.19 -7.13
CA LEU A 225 3.10 -18.61 -8.10
C LEU A 225 3.55 -19.65 -9.14
N LYS A 226 3.84 -20.88 -8.69
CA LYS A 226 4.20 -22.00 -9.58
C LYS A 226 3.03 -22.38 -10.51
N GLU A 227 1.79 -22.26 -10.06
CA GLU A 227 0.61 -22.43 -10.92
C GLU A 227 0.51 -21.32 -11.96
N TRP A 228 0.75 -20.06 -11.58
CA TRP A 228 0.76 -18.93 -12.53
C TRP A 228 1.79 -19.09 -13.64
N MET A 229 2.96 -19.65 -13.35
CA MET A 229 3.97 -19.95 -14.37
C MET A 229 3.49 -20.94 -15.45
N LYS A 230 2.59 -21.86 -15.08
CA LYS A 230 1.99 -22.83 -16.01
C LYS A 230 0.88 -22.22 -16.85
N ASN A 231 0.35 -21.06 -16.46
CA ASN A 231 -0.72 -20.39 -17.18
C ASN A 231 -0.23 -19.93 -18.58
N PRO A 232 -0.92 -20.32 -19.68
CA PRO A 232 -0.58 -19.88 -21.03
C PRO A 232 -0.76 -18.37 -21.26
N GLN A 233 -1.61 -17.71 -20.48
CA GLN A 233 -1.89 -16.27 -20.61
C GLN A 233 -0.82 -15.38 -19.97
N VAL A 234 0.08 -15.95 -19.18
CA VAL A 234 1.19 -15.21 -18.56
C VAL A 234 2.34 -15.14 -19.56
N ASN A 235 2.80 -13.92 -19.87
CA ASN A 235 3.89 -13.72 -20.82
C ASN A 235 5.26 -14.18 -20.26
N LEU A 236 6.23 -14.40 -21.15
CA LEU A 236 7.56 -14.89 -20.76
C LEU A 236 8.26 -13.98 -19.74
N ARG A 237 8.18 -12.66 -19.91
CA ARG A 237 8.76 -11.68 -18.99
C ARG A 237 8.23 -11.86 -17.56
N SER A 238 6.91 -12.00 -17.43
CA SER A 238 6.25 -12.24 -16.14
C SER A 238 6.64 -13.60 -15.55
N LYS A 239 6.82 -14.64 -16.38
CA LYS A 239 7.31 -15.95 -15.92
C LYS A 239 8.74 -15.87 -15.39
N PHE A 240 9.62 -15.11 -16.02
CA PHE A 240 10.97 -14.86 -15.50
C PHE A 240 10.93 -14.13 -14.15
N MET A 241 10.12 -13.08 -14.01
CA MET A 241 9.96 -12.39 -12.72
C MET A 241 9.47 -13.32 -11.60
N LEU A 242 8.55 -14.24 -11.92
CA LEU A 242 8.06 -15.24 -10.96
C LEU A 242 9.17 -16.23 -10.59
N GLN A 243 9.90 -16.73 -11.59
CA GLN A 243 11.02 -17.65 -11.40
C GLN A 243 12.10 -17.02 -10.50
N ASP A 244 12.49 -15.77 -10.76
CA ASP A 244 13.51 -15.06 -9.98
C ASP A 244 13.15 -15.00 -8.49
N VAL A 245 11.87 -14.73 -8.17
CA VAL A 245 11.40 -14.66 -6.77
C VAL A 245 11.29 -16.04 -6.13
N ILE A 246 10.90 -17.07 -6.89
CA ILE A 246 10.89 -18.46 -6.43
C ILE A 246 12.30 -18.90 -6.07
N GLU A 247 13.26 -18.68 -6.96
CA GLU A 247 14.67 -19.01 -6.73
C GLU A 247 15.26 -18.22 -5.57
N LEU A 248 14.94 -16.93 -5.46
CA LEU A 248 15.36 -16.09 -4.34
C LEU A 248 14.94 -16.72 -3.00
N ARG A 249 13.71 -17.22 -2.90
CA ARG A 249 13.24 -17.90 -1.68
C ARG A 249 13.95 -19.24 -1.45
N GLU A 250 14.17 -20.03 -2.51
CA GLU A 250 14.89 -21.31 -2.42
C GLU A 250 16.34 -21.13 -1.94
N ARG A 251 16.95 -20.00 -2.28
CA ARG A 251 18.27 -19.56 -1.78
C ARG A 251 18.19 -18.85 -0.43
N THR A 252 17.10 -19.03 0.32
CA THR A 252 16.90 -18.42 1.64
C THR A 252 16.97 -16.89 1.64
N TRP A 253 16.50 -16.27 0.56
CA TRP A 253 16.49 -14.82 0.33
C TRP A 253 17.88 -14.19 0.20
N GLN A 254 18.84 -14.93 -0.35
CA GLN A 254 20.21 -14.49 -0.64
C GLN A 254 20.50 -14.44 -2.14
#